data_AF-A0A2E9JF81-F1
#
_entry.id   AF-A0A2E9JF81-F1
#
_cell.length_a   1.000
_cell.length_b   1.000
_cell.length_c   1.000
_cell.angle_alpha   90.00
_cell.angle_beta   90.00
_cell.angle_gamma   90.00
#
_symmetry.space_group_name_H-M   'P 1'
#
loop_
_entity.id
_entity.type
_entity.pdbx_description
1 polymer ?
#
loop_
_entity_poly.entity_id
_entity_poly.type
_entity_poly.pdbx_seq_one_letter_code
_entity_poly.pdbx_strand_id
1 'polypeptide(L)'
;MNMIKKVIISFVLVVLLIAGVGVFYFDSIVKNGIEVVGSRLLGTSVTVNSVSLSPLNGSGTIRGLSIENPQGFNSGYAIQLDELSVNLNASSVFSDVVEIESVRVVQPQITYETRITNDNIRALIANLSSDSTGETENGASVAQSEAGKRIIIRRLTLVDPQLNLVAAIVTAPIPLPDIELNDIGAEDDSTTVADALQLVMSTLSSTILSASLPNLEDLREGVQDRLQDGVEQVEDVVEELGGRLRSILN
;
A
#
# COMPACT_ATOMS: atom_id res chain seq x y z
N MET A 1 3.96 -56.37 -16.43
CA MET A 1 4.49 -55.21 -15.65
C MET A 1 4.53 -55.60 -14.17
N ASN A 2 5.72 -55.71 -13.58
CA ASN A 2 5.91 -56.15 -12.20
C ASN A 2 5.16 -55.23 -11.23
N MET A 3 4.55 -55.76 -10.16
CA MET A 3 3.69 -54.99 -9.23
C MET A 3 4.38 -53.75 -8.64
N ILE A 4 5.69 -53.82 -8.40
CA ILE A 4 6.52 -52.70 -7.94
C ILE A 4 6.51 -51.52 -8.93
N LYS A 5 6.53 -51.78 -10.25
CA LYS A 5 6.46 -50.73 -11.27
C LYS A 5 5.12 -50.00 -11.25
N LYS A 6 4.01 -50.71 -10.96
CA LYS A 6 2.68 -50.11 -10.85
C LYS A 6 2.55 -49.20 -9.62
N VAL A 7 3.14 -49.60 -8.49
CA VAL A 7 3.15 -48.80 -7.25
C VAL A 7 3.96 -47.52 -7.42
N ILE A 8 5.16 -47.61 -8.01
CA ILE A 8 6.00 -46.43 -8.28
C ILE A 8 5.30 -45.47 -9.24
N ILE A 9 4.70 -45.97 -10.32
CA ILE A 9 3.96 -45.14 -11.28
C ILE A 9 2.78 -44.45 -10.60
N SER A 10 2.00 -45.18 -9.78
CA SER A 10 0.87 -44.61 -9.04
C SER A 10 1.29 -43.52 -8.06
N PHE A 11 2.41 -43.72 -7.34
CA PHE A 11 2.94 -42.73 -6.41
C PHE A 11 3.40 -41.46 -7.14
N VAL A 12 4.15 -41.61 -8.24
CA VAL A 12 4.57 -40.48 -9.09
C VAL A 12 3.34 -39.74 -9.63
N LEU A 13 2.30 -40.45 -10.06
CA LEU A 13 1.05 -39.83 -10.54
C LEU A 13 0.35 -39.00 -9.46
N VAL A 14 0.31 -39.49 -8.22
CA VAL A 14 -0.26 -38.75 -7.08
C VAL A 14 0.58 -37.52 -6.74
N VAL A 15 1.91 -37.63 -6.72
CA VAL A 15 2.80 -36.48 -6.50
C VAL A 15 2.63 -35.44 -7.61
N LEU A 16 2.52 -35.87 -8.88
CA LEU A 16 2.25 -34.98 -10.02
C LEU A 16 0.87 -34.33 -9.94
N LEU A 17 -0.15 -35.06 -9.46
CA LEU A 17 -1.49 -34.50 -9.21
C LEU A 17 -1.46 -33.44 -8.12
N ILE A 18 -0.79 -33.70 -7.00
CA ILE A 18 -0.64 -32.74 -5.90
C ILE A 18 0.17 -31.53 -6.34
N ALA A 19 1.27 -31.73 -7.06
CA ALA A 19 2.08 -30.65 -7.63
C ALA A 19 1.28 -29.82 -8.65
N GLY A 20 0.50 -30.48 -9.52
CA GLY A 20 -0.38 -29.82 -10.48
C GLY A 20 -1.43 -28.95 -9.79
N VAL A 21 -2.13 -29.50 -8.79
CA VAL A 21 -3.09 -28.75 -7.97
C VAL A 21 -2.41 -27.59 -7.24
N GLY A 22 -1.23 -27.81 -6.64
CA GLY A 22 -0.48 -26.77 -5.94
C GLY A 22 -0.10 -25.58 -6.82
N VAL A 23 0.27 -25.83 -8.08
CA VAL A 23 0.57 -24.77 -9.06
C VAL A 23 -0.69 -23.98 -9.43
N PHE A 24 -1.86 -24.63 -9.54
CA PHE A 24 -3.12 -23.95 -9.85
C PHE A 24 -3.62 -23.02 -8.74
N TYR A 25 -3.31 -23.32 -7.47
CA TYR A 25 -3.73 -22.50 -6.33
C TYR A 25 -2.64 -21.56 -5.80
N PHE A 26 -1.43 -21.59 -6.39
CA PHE A 26 -0.29 -20.82 -5.90
C PHE A 26 -0.57 -19.32 -5.84
N ASP A 27 -1.13 -18.77 -6.91
CA ASP A 27 -1.52 -17.36 -7.01
C ASP A 27 -2.53 -16.97 -5.92
N SER A 28 -3.54 -17.81 -5.67
CA SER A 28 -4.54 -17.61 -4.63
C SER A 28 -3.96 -17.70 -3.22
N ILE A 29 -2.99 -18.60 -2.98
CA ILE A 29 -2.30 -18.71 -1.69
C ILE A 29 -1.50 -17.44 -1.41
N VAL A 30 -0.74 -16.97 -2.41
CA VAL A 30 0.06 -15.74 -2.25
C VAL A 30 -0.83 -14.52 -2.08
N LYS A 31 -1.91 -14.41 -2.84
CA LYS A 31 -2.94 -13.37 -2.65
C LYS A 31 -3.43 -13.35 -1.20
N ASN A 32 -3.94 -14.47 -0.69
CA ASN A 32 -4.44 -14.54 0.69
C ASN A 32 -3.34 -14.23 1.71
N GLY A 33 -2.10 -14.66 1.46
CA GLY A 33 -0.96 -14.35 2.32
C GLY A 33 -0.69 -12.84 2.41
N ILE A 34 -0.74 -12.13 1.28
CA ILE A 34 -0.59 -10.67 1.24
C ILE A 34 -1.72 -9.99 2.01
N GLU A 35 -2.97 -10.39 1.77
CA GLU A 35 -4.13 -9.80 2.44
C GLU A 35 -4.08 -10.02 3.95
N VAL A 36 -3.79 -11.24 4.41
CA VAL A 36 -3.76 -11.58 5.85
C VAL A 36 -2.58 -10.93 6.56
N VAL A 37 -1.36 -11.08 6.04
CA VAL A 37 -0.15 -10.54 6.68
C VAL A 37 -0.14 -9.03 6.59
N GLY A 38 -0.47 -8.46 5.43
CA GLY A 38 -0.57 -7.02 5.24
C GLY A 38 -1.60 -6.39 6.16
N SER A 39 -2.79 -6.99 6.25
CA SER A 39 -3.85 -6.44 7.12
C SER A 39 -3.49 -6.49 8.59
N ARG A 40 -2.82 -7.58 9.02
CA ARG A 40 -2.31 -7.71 10.38
C ARG A 40 -1.29 -6.63 10.69
N LEU A 41 -0.23 -6.54 9.89
CA LEU A 41 0.88 -5.60 10.10
C LEU A 41 0.42 -4.13 10.07
N LEU A 42 -0.45 -3.79 9.12
CA LEU A 42 -0.91 -2.41 8.94
C LEU A 42 -2.09 -2.04 9.83
N GLY A 43 -2.71 -3.01 10.52
CA GLY A 43 -3.88 -2.79 11.39
C GLY A 43 -5.12 -2.27 10.64
N THR A 44 -5.21 -2.48 9.33
CA THR A 44 -6.33 -2.09 8.46
C THR A 44 -6.44 -3.04 7.28
N SER A 45 -7.55 -3.04 6.56
CA SER A 45 -7.79 -3.97 5.46
C SER A 45 -6.80 -3.77 4.30
N VAL A 46 -6.15 -4.86 3.91
CA VAL A 46 -5.35 -4.97 2.68
C VAL A 46 -6.04 -5.97 1.75
N THR A 47 -6.32 -5.55 0.54
CA THR A 47 -6.98 -6.37 -0.49
C THR A 47 -6.17 -6.38 -1.77
N VAL A 48 -6.26 -7.48 -2.52
CA VAL A 48 -5.59 -7.66 -3.80
C VAL A 48 -6.56 -8.30 -4.79
N ASN A 49 -6.76 -7.71 -5.96
CA ASN A 49 -7.65 -8.32 -6.95
C ASN A 49 -7.10 -9.65 -7.48
N SER A 50 -5.85 -9.65 -7.93
CA SER A 50 -5.20 -10.86 -8.45
C SER A 50 -3.69 -10.83 -8.24
N VAL A 51 -3.12 -12.03 -8.18
CA VAL A 51 -1.69 -12.29 -8.20
C VAL A 51 -1.44 -13.22 -9.38
N SER A 52 -0.34 -13.00 -10.10
CA SER A 52 0.13 -13.90 -11.15
C SER A 52 1.62 -14.09 -10.96
N LEU A 53 2.03 -15.32 -10.67
CA LEU A 53 3.43 -15.67 -10.45
C LEU A 53 3.87 -16.70 -11.48
N SER A 54 5.12 -16.55 -11.93
CA SER A 54 5.79 -17.55 -12.73
C SER A 54 6.96 -18.12 -11.92
N PRO A 55 6.76 -19.27 -11.24
CA PRO A 55 7.78 -19.89 -10.40
C PRO A 55 9.06 -20.25 -11.15
N LEU A 56 8.96 -20.47 -12.47
CA LEU A 56 10.08 -20.91 -13.30
C LEU A 56 11.10 -19.81 -13.59
N ASN A 57 10.65 -18.56 -13.67
CA ASN A 57 11.52 -17.41 -13.99
C ASN A 57 11.57 -16.37 -12.85
N GLY A 58 10.88 -16.63 -11.73
CA GLY A 58 10.85 -15.74 -10.57
C GLY A 58 10.09 -14.43 -10.79
N SER A 59 9.39 -14.27 -11.91
CA SER A 59 8.59 -13.06 -12.17
C SER A 59 7.21 -13.15 -11.54
N GLY A 60 6.70 -12.00 -11.11
CA GLY A 60 5.39 -11.88 -10.47
C GLY A 60 4.71 -10.55 -10.74
N THR A 61 3.39 -10.55 -10.75
CA THR A 61 2.57 -9.34 -10.86
C THR A 61 1.42 -9.39 -9.87
N ILE A 62 1.23 -8.31 -9.14
CA ILE A 62 0.13 -8.10 -8.22
C ILE A 62 -0.73 -6.98 -8.80
N ARG A 63 -2.05 -7.19 -8.88
CA ARG A 63 -2.98 -6.22 -9.48
C ARG A 63 -4.05 -5.80 -8.51
N GLY A 64 -4.40 -4.52 -8.55
CA GLY A 64 -5.46 -3.92 -7.75
C GLY A 64 -5.23 -4.13 -6.26
N LEU A 65 -4.03 -3.79 -5.78
CA LEU A 65 -3.74 -3.79 -4.35
C LEU A 65 -4.30 -2.50 -3.75
N SER A 66 -5.06 -2.62 -2.67
CA SER A 66 -5.61 -1.50 -1.93
C SER A 66 -5.37 -1.67 -0.43
N ILE A 67 -4.94 -0.59 0.21
CA ILE A 67 -4.76 -0.46 1.66
C ILE A 67 -5.78 0.57 2.13
N GLU A 68 -6.72 0.14 2.96
CA GLU A 68 -7.71 1.04 3.55
C GLU A 68 -7.06 2.04 4.51
N ASN A 69 -7.77 3.11 4.84
CA ASN A 69 -7.29 3.99 5.89
C ASN A 69 -7.38 3.32 7.27
N PRO A 70 -6.43 3.58 8.18
CA PRO A 70 -6.56 3.14 9.57
C PRO A 70 -7.73 3.85 10.25
N GLN A 71 -8.17 3.30 11.39
CA GLN A 71 -9.29 3.87 12.14
C GLN A 71 -9.03 5.34 12.48
N GLY A 72 -10.07 6.14 12.36
CA GLY A 72 -10.05 7.55 12.70
C GLY A 72 -9.86 8.46 11.50
N PHE A 73 -9.55 7.96 10.30
CA PHE A 73 -9.45 8.72 9.04
C PHE A 73 -10.71 8.55 8.17
N ASN A 74 -11.04 9.56 7.36
CA ASN A 74 -12.33 9.63 6.64
C ASN A 74 -12.23 9.22 5.16
N SER A 75 -11.05 9.30 4.57
CA SER A 75 -10.81 8.93 3.19
C SER A 75 -10.95 7.42 3.00
N GLY A 76 -11.38 6.96 1.81
CA GLY A 76 -11.60 5.52 1.57
C GLY A 76 -10.33 4.67 1.71
N TYR A 77 -9.25 5.04 1.00
CA TYR A 77 -8.01 4.28 0.96
C TYR A 77 -6.79 5.16 1.26
N ALA A 78 -5.80 4.59 1.93
CA ALA A 78 -4.51 5.24 2.15
C ALA A 78 -3.59 5.07 0.93
N ILE A 79 -3.55 3.86 0.35
CA ILE A 79 -2.72 3.54 -0.82
C ILE A 79 -3.48 2.61 -1.75
N GLN A 80 -3.46 2.88 -3.04
CA GLN A 80 -3.96 1.99 -4.09
C GLN A 80 -2.96 1.91 -5.24
N LEU A 81 -2.88 0.75 -5.88
CA LEU A 81 -2.10 0.58 -7.10
C LEU A 81 -2.80 -0.41 -8.04
N ASP A 82 -2.76 -0.10 -9.33
CA ASP A 82 -3.33 -0.96 -10.36
C ASP A 82 -2.46 -2.18 -10.60
N GLU A 83 -1.13 -1.99 -10.62
CA GLU A 83 -0.16 -3.04 -10.89
C GLU A 83 1.16 -2.79 -10.15
N LEU A 84 1.70 -3.85 -9.56
CA LEU A 84 3.05 -3.93 -9.02
C LEU A 84 3.73 -5.18 -9.60
N SER A 85 4.94 -5.01 -10.13
CA SER A 85 5.76 -6.10 -10.66
C SER A 85 6.86 -6.48 -9.67
N VAL A 86 7.12 -7.77 -9.54
CA VAL A 86 8.20 -8.32 -8.70
C VAL A 86 9.05 -9.26 -9.54
N ASN A 87 10.37 -9.16 -9.39
CA ASN A 87 11.30 -10.18 -9.86
C ASN A 87 12.05 -10.76 -8.66
N LEU A 88 12.00 -12.08 -8.55
CA LEU A 88 12.56 -12.88 -7.47
C LEU A 88 13.70 -13.71 -8.03
N ASN A 89 14.72 -13.95 -7.22
CA ASN A 89 15.62 -15.05 -7.47
C ASN A 89 14.87 -16.35 -7.15
N ALA A 90 14.37 -17.07 -8.17
CA ALA A 90 13.54 -18.26 -8.01
C ALA A 90 14.19 -19.36 -7.15
N SER A 91 15.53 -19.46 -7.17
CA SER A 91 16.26 -20.44 -6.35
C SER A 91 16.23 -20.11 -4.86
N SER A 92 16.09 -18.83 -4.51
CA SER A 92 16.07 -18.35 -3.11
C SER A 92 14.75 -18.63 -2.39
N VAL A 93 13.65 -18.85 -3.12
CA VAL A 93 12.30 -19.06 -2.55
C VAL A 93 12.26 -20.25 -1.59
N PHE A 94 13.06 -21.29 -1.86
CA PHE A 94 13.17 -22.48 -1.03
C PHE A 94 14.21 -22.38 0.09
N SER A 95 14.95 -21.27 0.16
CA SER A 95 15.94 -21.02 1.21
C SER A 95 15.36 -20.22 2.38
N ASP A 96 16.20 -19.95 3.38
CA ASP A 96 15.84 -19.16 4.56
C ASP A 96 15.70 -17.66 4.25
N VAL A 97 16.39 -17.19 3.20
CA VAL A 97 16.39 -15.80 2.74
C VAL A 97 15.87 -15.72 1.31
N VAL A 98 14.73 -15.07 1.11
CA VAL A 98 14.19 -14.80 -0.23
C VAL A 98 14.83 -13.54 -0.78
N GLU A 99 15.49 -13.65 -1.93
CA GLU A 99 16.08 -12.53 -2.64
C GLU A 99 15.12 -12.01 -3.71
N ILE A 100 14.75 -10.74 -3.56
CA ILE A 100 13.90 -9.99 -4.47
C ILE A 100 14.81 -9.04 -5.26
N GLU A 101 14.98 -9.33 -6.55
CA GLU A 101 15.81 -8.55 -7.47
C GLU A 101 15.22 -7.16 -7.74
N SER A 102 13.89 -7.08 -7.88
CA SER A 102 13.23 -5.81 -8.10
C SER A 102 11.77 -5.83 -7.68
N VAL A 103 11.31 -4.75 -7.04
CA VAL A 103 9.90 -4.41 -6.89
C VAL A 103 9.65 -3.09 -7.63
N ARG A 104 8.69 -3.08 -8.55
CA ARG A 104 8.36 -1.88 -9.31
C ARG A 104 6.88 -1.57 -9.22
N VAL A 105 6.57 -0.36 -8.79
CA VAL A 105 5.21 0.18 -8.68
C VAL A 105 5.09 1.37 -9.59
N VAL A 106 4.06 1.41 -10.43
CA VAL A 106 3.80 2.53 -11.34
C VAL A 106 2.55 3.24 -10.87
N GLN A 107 2.65 4.56 -10.76
CA GLN A 107 1.55 5.46 -10.44
C GLN A 107 0.71 5.00 -9.23
N PRO A 108 1.33 4.64 -8.09
CA PRO A 108 0.56 4.38 -6.88
C PRO A 108 -0.22 5.64 -6.51
N GLN A 109 -1.50 5.47 -6.20
CA GLN A 109 -2.37 6.51 -5.69
C GLN A 109 -2.24 6.52 -4.17
N ILE A 110 -1.75 7.61 -3.61
CA ILE A 110 -1.49 7.78 -2.18
C ILE A 110 -2.41 8.89 -1.68
N THR A 111 -3.25 8.57 -0.71
CA THR A 111 -4.01 9.59 0.03
C THR A 111 -3.28 9.89 1.31
N TYR A 112 -2.83 11.13 1.48
CA TYR A 112 -2.23 11.60 2.73
C TYR A 112 -3.25 12.46 3.47
N GLU A 113 -3.96 11.84 4.42
CA GLU A 113 -4.93 12.53 5.26
C GLU A 113 -4.26 13.01 6.54
N THR A 114 -4.16 14.33 6.69
CA THR A 114 -3.52 14.98 7.83
C THR A 114 -4.53 15.70 8.71
N ARG A 115 -4.28 15.65 10.02
CA ARG A 115 -4.97 16.40 11.07
C ARG A 115 -3.97 17.29 11.81
N ILE A 116 -4.46 17.96 12.85
CA ILE A 116 -3.66 18.86 13.70
C ILE A 116 -2.49 18.11 14.36
N THR A 117 -2.67 16.85 14.77
CA THR A 117 -1.69 16.12 15.58
C THR A 117 -1.20 14.80 14.99
N ASN A 118 -1.83 14.31 13.91
CA ASN A 118 -1.48 13.04 13.29
C ASN A 118 -1.87 13.00 11.81
N ASP A 119 -1.39 11.97 11.12
CA ASP A 119 -1.71 11.64 9.73
C ASP A 119 -1.84 10.13 9.56
N ASN A 120 -2.50 9.72 8.49
CA ASN A 120 -2.83 8.32 8.23
C ASN A 120 -1.58 7.46 7.96
N ILE A 121 -0.57 7.99 7.26
CA ILE A 121 0.65 7.25 6.94
C ILE A 121 1.47 6.96 8.21
N ARG A 122 1.62 7.95 9.11
CA ARG A 122 2.26 7.74 10.41
C ARG A 122 1.47 6.79 11.30
N ALA A 123 0.13 6.79 11.21
CA ALA A 123 -0.69 5.80 11.91
C ALA A 123 -0.43 4.37 11.40
N LEU A 124 -0.31 4.18 10.09
CA LEU A 124 0.08 2.88 9.51
C LEU A 124 1.48 2.44 9.98
N ILE A 125 2.47 3.34 9.99
CA ILE A 125 3.83 3.06 10.48
C ILE A 125 3.81 2.66 11.96
N ALA A 126 2.98 3.31 12.78
CA ALA A 126 2.87 3.00 14.21
C ALA A 126 2.32 1.58 14.47
N ASN A 127 1.41 1.09 13.62
CA ASN A 127 0.88 -0.27 13.72
C ASN A 127 1.99 -1.32 13.50
N LEU A 128 2.92 -1.05 12.58
CA LEU A 128 4.07 -1.95 12.32
C LEU A 128 4.98 -2.13 13.55
N SER A 129 5.04 -1.14 14.43
CA SER A 129 5.87 -1.18 15.65
C SER A 129 5.16 -1.86 16.84
N SER A 130 3.83 -2.00 16.77
CA SER A 130 3.00 -2.38 17.92
C SER A 130 2.77 -3.90 18.05
N ASP A 131 3.12 -4.68 17.02
CA ASP A 131 2.89 -6.13 16.95
C ASP A 131 3.92 -6.99 17.72
N SER A 132 4.71 -6.37 18.61
CA SER A 132 5.50 -7.12 19.61
C SER A 132 4.66 -7.56 20.82
N THR A 133 3.43 -7.07 20.98
CA THR A 133 2.58 -7.33 22.16
C THR A 133 1.10 -7.35 21.78
N GLY A 134 0.57 -8.53 21.40
CA GLY A 134 -0.83 -8.67 21.01
C GLY A 134 -1.33 -10.11 21.07
N GLU A 135 -1.39 -10.67 22.28
CA GLU A 135 -2.20 -11.85 22.56
C GLU A 135 -3.68 -11.53 22.27
N THR A 136 -4.32 -12.31 21.41
CA THR A 136 -5.77 -12.49 21.48
C THR A 136 -6.11 -13.95 21.23
N GLU A 137 -6.72 -14.53 22.27
CA GLU A 137 -7.23 -15.88 22.35
C GLU A 137 -8.33 -16.12 21.30
N ASN A 138 -8.06 -17.01 20.34
CA ASN A 138 -8.98 -18.10 19.98
C ASN A 138 -8.31 -19.07 19.00
N GLY A 139 -7.87 -20.22 19.54
CA GLY A 139 -8.24 -21.51 19.00
C GLY A 139 -7.90 -21.84 17.54
N ALA A 140 -6.70 -21.57 17.07
CA ALA A 140 -6.01 -22.40 16.08
C ALA A 140 -4.52 -22.22 16.26
N SER A 141 -3.90 -23.18 16.96
CA SER A 141 -2.46 -23.31 17.05
C SER A 141 -1.89 -23.56 15.65
N VAL A 142 -1.56 -22.48 14.93
CA VAL A 142 -0.38 -22.49 14.06
C VAL A 142 0.78 -22.14 14.98
N ALA A 143 1.22 -23.16 15.72
CA ALA A 143 2.38 -23.06 16.57
C ALA A 143 3.57 -22.54 15.75
N GLN A 144 4.13 -21.45 16.25
CA GLN A 144 5.51 -21.02 16.07
C GLN A 144 5.85 -20.31 14.75
N SER A 145 5.45 -19.04 14.64
CA SER A 145 6.12 -18.07 13.74
C SER A 145 7.34 -17.44 14.44
N GLU A 146 8.22 -18.27 14.98
CA GLU A 146 9.62 -17.90 15.21
C GLU A 146 10.35 -18.28 13.92
N ALA A 147 10.93 -17.29 13.23
CA ALA A 147 11.50 -17.34 11.87
C ALA A 147 10.49 -17.26 10.70
N GLY A 148 9.80 -16.13 10.57
CA GLY A 148 9.28 -15.74 9.26
C GLY A 148 10.44 -15.70 8.24
N LYS A 149 10.21 -16.18 7.01
CA LYS A 149 11.21 -16.12 5.93
C LYS A 149 11.80 -14.71 5.85
N ARG A 150 13.12 -14.63 5.87
CA ARG A 150 13.82 -13.34 5.77
C ARG A 150 13.91 -12.94 4.31
N ILE A 151 14.13 -11.65 4.05
CA ILE A 151 14.17 -11.13 2.70
C ILE A 151 15.35 -10.19 2.49
N ILE A 152 15.77 -10.08 1.24
CA ILE A 152 16.62 -9.00 0.73
C ILE A 152 15.92 -8.42 -0.50
N ILE A 153 15.77 -7.10 -0.58
CA ILE A 153 15.23 -6.43 -1.77
C ILE A 153 16.35 -5.58 -2.39
N ARG A 154 16.84 -5.99 -3.56
CA ARG A 154 17.93 -5.30 -4.26
C ARG A 154 17.49 -3.92 -4.75
N ARG A 155 16.27 -3.81 -5.27
CA ARG A 155 15.71 -2.55 -5.77
C ARG A 155 14.22 -2.48 -5.55
N LEU A 156 13.75 -1.37 -5.02
CA LEU A 156 12.34 -1.01 -4.97
C LEU A 156 12.16 0.39 -5.56
N THR A 157 11.27 0.52 -6.54
CA THR A 157 10.98 1.79 -7.22
C THR A 157 9.49 2.08 -7.23
N LEU A 158 9.10 3.26 -6.77
CA LEU A 158 7.80 3.88 -7.04
C LEU A 158 8.00 4.93 -8.12
N VAL A 159 7.37 4.72 -9.26
CA VAL A 159 7.48 5.58 -10.45
C VAL A 159 6.22 6.41 -10.57
N ASP A 160 6.37 7.72 -10.72
CA ASP A 160 5.29 8.71 -10.85
C ASP A 160 4.20 8.57 -9.77
N PRO A 161 4.54 8.54 -8.46
CA PRO A 161 3.56 8.42 -7.38
C PRO A 161 2.59 9.61 -7.37
N GLN A 162 1.28 9.31 -7.30
CA GLN A 162 0.22 10.31 -7.29
C GLN A 162 -0.24 10.57 -5.85
N LEU A 163 0.15 11.70 -5.28
CA LEU A 163 -0.22 12.07 -3.92
C LEU A 163 -1.44 13.00 -3.91
N ASN A 164 -2.45 12.62 -3.14
CA ASN A 164 -3.60 13.45 -2.81
C ASN A 164 -3.53 13.83 -1.34
N LEU A 165 -3.27 15.11 -1.06
CA LEU A 165 -3.36 15.67 0.29
C LEU A 165 -4.83 15.86 0.65
N VAL A 166 -5.24 15.37 1.82
CA VAL A 166 -6.54 15.62 2.43
C VAL A 166 -6.32 16.28 3.78
N ALA A 167 -6.67 17.55 3.90
CA ALA A 167 -6.50 18.35 5.11
C ALA A 167 -7.81 19.07 5.45
N ALA A 168 -8.46 18.65 6.54
CA ALA A 168 -9.79 19.13 6.94
C ALA A 168 -10.84 19.00 5.81
N ILE A 169 -11.17 20.12 5.14
CA ILE A 169 -12.13 20.16 4.01
C ILE A 169 -11.45 20.33 2.65
N VAL A 170 -10.12 20.44 2.62
CA VAL A 170 -9.35 20.68 1.40
C VAL A 170 -8.74 19.37 0.90
N THR A 171 -8.89 19.12 -0.40
CA THR A 171 -8.20 18.06 -1.12
C THR A 171 -7.40 18.67 -2.27
N ALA A 172 -6.12 18.32 -2.38
CA ALA A 172 -5.25 18.83 -3.43
C ALA A 172 -4.24 17.76 -3.91
N PRO A 173 -4.00 17.64 -5.23
CA PRO A 173 -2.91 16.83 -5.73
C PRO A 173 -1.57 17.51 -5.45
N ILE A 174 -0.59 16.75 -4.96
CA ILE A 174 0.77 17.21 -4.68
C ILE A 174 1.72 16.39 -5.54
N PRO A 175 2.62 17.02 -6.32
CA PRO A 175 3.61 16.28 -7.08
C PRO A 175 4.61 15.62 -6.12
N LEU A 176 4.90 14.35 -6.35
CA LEU A 176 5.98 13.62 -5.67
C LEU A 176 7.04 13.18 -6.68
N PRO A 177 8.33 13.20 -6.30
CA PRO A 177 9.36 12.60 -7.11
C PRO A 177 9.24 11.06 -7.08
N ASP A 178 9.89 10.40 -8.04
CA ASP A 178 10.13 8.97 -7.98
C ASP A 178 10.87 8.61 -6.68
N ILE A 179 10.52 7.47 -6.08
CA ILE A 179 11.15 6.95 -4.87
C ILE A 179 11.90 5.69 -5.24
N GLU A 180 13.20 5.65 -4.92
CA GLU A 180 14.05 4.49 -5.13
C GLU A 180 14.75 4.10 -3.82
N LEU A 181 14.60 2.82 -3.45
CA LEU A 181 15.31 2.19 -2.34
C LEU A 181 16.14 1.04 -2.91
N ASN A 182 17.39 0.95 -2.48
CA ASN A 182 18.31 -0.10 -2.90
C ASN A 182 18.75 -0.91 -1.68
N ASP A 183 18.98 -2.20 -1.90
CA ASP A 183 19.61 -3.11 -0.95
C ASP A 183 18.94 -3.15 0.45
N ILE A 184 17.61 -3.18 0.47
CA ILE A 184 16.83 -3.31 1.71
C ILE A 184 17.17 -4.65 2.38
N GLY A 185 17.68 -4.57 3.61
CA GLY A 185 18.08 -5.73 4.42
C GLY A 185 19.40 -6.38 4.03
N ALA A 186 20.14 -5.83 3.06
CA ALA A 186 21.42 -6.42 2.65
C ALA A 186 22.55 -6.21 3.67
N GLU A 187 22.50 -5.12 4.45
CA GLU A 187 23.54 -4.79 5.44
C GLU A 187 23.58 -5.76 6.63
N ASP A 188 22.43 -6.34 6.98
CA ASP A 188 22.25 -7.25 8.12
C ASP A 188 22.10 -8.73 7.69
N ASP A 189 22.63 -9.09 6.51
CA ASP A 189 22.46 -10.40 5.84
C ASP A 189 21.02 -10.79 5.46
N SER A 190 19.99 -10.12 6.01
CA SER A 190 18.59 -10.11 5.58
C SER A 190 17.71 -9.34 6.56
N THR A 191 16.50 -8.97 6.16
CA THR A 191 15.51 -8.30 7.03
C THR A 191 14.18 -9.06 7.11
N THR A 192 13.30 -8.67 8.04
CA THR A 192 11.92 -9.19 8.08
C THR A 192 11.02 -8.41 7.12
N VAL A 193 9.88 -8.99 6.76
CA VAL A 193 8.88 -8.30 5.92
C VAL A 193 8.34 -7.04 6.63
N ALA A 194 8.17 -7.09 7.95
CA ALA A 194 7.68 -5.96 8.74
C ALA A 194 8.68 -4.80 8.73
N ASP A 195 9.97 -5.08 8.98
CA ASP A 195 11.02 -4.08 8.97
C ASP A 195 11.20 -3.46 7.58
N ALA A 196 11.16 -4.28 6.52
CA ALA A 196 11.21 -3.79 5.14
C ALA A 196 10.02 -2.89 4.81
N LEU A 197 8.80 -3.28 5.20
CA LEU A 197 7.60 -2.46 5.01
C LEU A 197 7.69 -1.15 5.80
N GLN A 198 8.20 -1.19 7.03
CA GLN A 198 8.42 0.00 7.85
C GLN A 198 9.42 0.97 7.20
N LEU A 199 10.52 0.46 6.64
CA LEU A 199 11.48 1.28 5.91
C LEU A 199 10.83 1.96 4.69
N VAL A 200 10.07 1.20 3.90
CA VAL A 200 9.36 1.72 2.71
C VAL A 200 8.35 2.80 3.10
N MET A 201 7.52 2.54 4.12
CA MET A 201 6.52 3.49 4.59
C MET A 201 7.15 4.74 5.22
N SER A 202 8.26 4.59 5.95
CA SER A 202 9.00 5.73 6.53
C SER A 202 9.66 6.58 5.45
N THR A 203 10.19 5.96 4.39
CA THR A 203 10.74 6.66 3.23
C THR A 203 9.64 7.42 2.49
N LEU A 204 8.48 6.80 2.28
CA LEU A 204 7.31 7.45 1.71
C LEU A 204 6.88 8.65 2.55
N SER A 205 6.73 8.48 3.86
CA SER A 205 6.38 9.56 4.79
C SER A 205 7.37 10.72 4.72
N SER A 206 8.68 10.43 4.74
CA SER A 206 9.73 11.45 4.63
C SER A 206 9.68 12.19 3.30
N THR A 207 9.39 11.49 2.22
CA THR A 207 9.24 12.07 0.87
C THR A 207 8.01 12.99 0.81
N ILE A 208 6.88 12.57 1.38
CA ILE A 208 5.66 13.39 1.49
C ILE A 208 5.93 14.66 2.28
N LEU A 209 6.61 14.56 3.43
CA LEU A 209 6.92 15.71 4.28
C LEU A 209 7.96 16.66 3.66
N SER A 210 8.80 16.15 2.76
CA SER A 210 9.79 16.93 2.02
C SER A 210 9.20 17.57 0.76
N ALA A 211 8.10 17.04 0.24
CA ALA A 211 7.32 17.73 -0.77
C ALA A 211 6.81 19.05 -0.17
N SER A 212 6.72 20.09 -0.99
CA SER A 212 6.20 21.39 -0.56
C SER A 212 4.71 21.28 -0.23
N LEU A 213 4.38 20.75 0.94
CA LEU A 213 3.04 20.71 1.45
C LEU A 213 2.60 22.15 1.72
N PRO A 214 1.42 22.58 1.25
CA PRO A 214 0.89 23.89 1.61
C PRO A 214 0.77 23.96 3.13
N ASN A 215 1.23 25.06 3.72
CA ASN A 215 1.14 25.21 5.17
C ASN A 215 -0.33 25.33 5.55
N LEU A 216 -0.67 24.98 6.79
CA LEU A 216 -2.04 25.13 7.31
C LEU A 216 -2.54 26.59 7.20
N GLU A 217 -1.63 27.56 7.27
CA GLU A 217 -1.96 28.97 7.10
C GLU A 217 -2.30 29.30 5.64
N ASP A 218 -1.49 28.84 4.67
CA ASP A 218 -1.76 29.01 3.23
C ASP A 218 -3.10 28.37 2.84
N LEU A 219 -3.45 27.23 3.44
CA LEU A 219 -4.74 26.57 3.25
C LEU A 219 -5.90 27.36 3.88
N ARG A 220 -5.69 27.99 5.04
CA ARG A 220 -6.70 28.83 5.69
C ARG A 220 -6.94 30.12 4.92
N GLU A 221 -5.86 30.79 4.50
CA GLU A 221 -5.92 31.98 3.66
C GLU A 221 -6.66 31.66 2.35
N GLY A 222 -6.30 30.56 1.67
CA GLY A 222 -6.99 30.14 0.44
C GLY A 222 -8.49 29.82 0.64
N VAL A 223 -8.91 29.39 1.82
CA VAL A 223 -10.35 29.22 2.14
C VAL A 223 -11.00 30.57 2.45
N GLN A 224 -10.31 31.44 3.19
CA GLN A 224 -10.83 32.76 3.58
C GLN A 224 -10.97 33.70 2.39
N ASP A 225 -10.05 33.65 1.43
CA ASP A 225 -10.12 34.40 0.17
C ASP A 225 -11.31 33.94 -0.66
N ARG A 226 -11.50 32.62 -0.82
CA ARG A 226 -12.68 32.08 -1.55
C ARG A 226 -14.01 32.40 -0.89
N LEU A 227 -14.05 32.55 0.44
CA LEU A 227 -15.24 32.99 1.17
C LEU A 227 -15.51 34.48 0.96
N GLN A 228 -14.48 35.33 0.96
CA GLN A 228 -14.61 36.75 0.67
C GLN A 228 -15.04 36.99 -0.78
N ASP A 229 -14.39 36.34 -1.75
CA ASP A 229 -14.76 36.41 -3.16
C ASP A 229 -16.21 35.95 -3.42
N GLY A 230 -16.66 34.94 -2.66
CA GLY A 230 -18.04 34.45 -2.73
C GLY A 230 -19.05 35.43 -2.13
N VAL A 231 -18.68 36.17 -1.09
CA VAL A 231 -19.52 37.19 -0.45
C VAL A 231 -19.58 38.45 -1.31
N GLU A 232 -18.46 38.91 -1.85
CA GLU A 232 -18.40 40.08 -2.75
C GLU A 232 -19.24 39.86 -4.01
N GLN A 233 -19.16 38.68 -4.64
CA GLN A 233 -20.00 38.35 -5.79
C GLN A 233 -21.50 38.35 -5.45
N VAL A 234 -21.89 37.95 -4.24
CA VAL A 234 -23.29 38.01 -3.81
C VAL A 234 -23.72 39.46 -3.59
N GLU A 235 -22.86 40.30 -2.99
CA GLU A 235 -23.13 41.72 -2.80
C GLU A 235 -23.29 42.45 -4.14
N ASP A 236 -22.39 42.22 -5.11
CA ASP A 236 -22.46 42.80 -6.45
C ASP A 236 -23.77 42.45 -7.17
N VAL A 237 -24.20 41.19 -7.09
CA VAL A 237 -25.47 40.74 -7.68
C VAL A 237 -26.66 41.40 -6.98
N VAL A 238 -26.64 41.52 -5.66
CA VAL A 238 -27.70 42.19 -4.89
C VAL A 238 -27.75 43.68 -5.21
N GLU A 239 -26.61 44.32 -5.40
CA GLU A 239 -26.52 45.75 -5.73
C GLU A 239 -26.98 46.02 -7.17
N GLU A 240 -26.63 45.16 -8.13
CA GLU A 240 -27.13 45.23 -9.51
C GLU A 240 -28.66 45.06 -9.57
N LEU A 241 -29.20 44.07 -8.84
CA LEU A 241 -30.65 43.86 -8.75
C LEU A 241 -31.36 45.04 -8.08
N GLY A 242 -30.80 45.57 -6.99
CA GLY A 242 -31.31 46.75 -6.30
C GLY A 242 -31.32 48.01 -7.18
N GLY A 243 -30.26 48.20 -7.97
CA GLY A 243 -30.15 49.30 -8.94
C GLY A 243 -31.20 49.21 -10.05
N ARG A 244 -31.41 48.00 -10.60
CA ARG A 244 -32.45 47.75 -11.62
C ARG A 244 -33.85 48.00 -11.08
N LEU A 245 -34.17 47.58 -9.85
CA LEU A 245 -35.48 47.82 -9.24
C LEU A 245 -35.74 49.31 -8.99
N ARG A 246 -34.74 50.08 -8.55
CA ARG A 246 -34.85 51.54 -8.39
C ARG A 246 -35.06 52.26 -9.73
N SER A 247 -34.45 51.77 -10.81
CA SER A 247 -34.64 52.33 -12.15
C SER A 247 -36.04 52.09 -12.74
N ILE A 248 -36.80 51.10 -12.25
CA ILE A 248 -38.15 50.78 -12.75
C ILE A 248 -39.23 51.57 -11.98
N LEU A 249 -38.88 52.09 -10.79
CA LEU A 249 -39.81 52.80 -9.90
C LEU A 249 -39.77 54.33 -10.03
N ASN A 250 -38.88 54.87 -10.87
CA ASN A 250 -38.72 56.29 -11.18
C ASN A 250 -39.01 56.54 -12.66
#